data_AF-A0AB72UKC2-F1
#
_entry.id   AF-A0AB72UKC2-F1
#
_cell.length_a   1.000
_cell.length_b   1.000
_cell.length_c   1.000
_cell.angle_alpha   90.00
_cell.angle_beta   90.00
_cell.angle_gamma   90.00
#
_symmetry.space_group_name_H-M   'P 1'
#
loop_
_entity.id
_entity.type
_entity.pdbx_description
1 polymer ?
#
loop_
_entity_poly.entity_id
_entity_poly.type
_entity_poly.pdbx_seq_one_letter_code
_entity_poly.pdbx_strand_id
1 'polypeptide(L)' 'MHSSAIIERIQQDCGGYWSEHAEFPLKDWQAEVADDNTRVAYWEWVAAGLGVIEL' A
#
# COMPACT_ATOMS: atom_id res chain seq x y z
N MET A 1 3.88 -9.66 15.31
CA MET A 1 4.55 -8.53 14.65
C MET A 1 3.47 -7.64 14.09
N HIS A 2 3.40 -6.38 14.54
CA HIS A 2 2.37 -5.46 14.05
C HIS A 2 2.69 -5.09 12.61
N SER A 3 1.70 -5.16 11.72
CA SER A 3 1.80 -4.87 10.27
C SER A 3 2.51 -3.54 9.95
N SER A 4 2.51 -2.60 10.90
CA SER A 4 3.26 -1.33 10.87
C SER A 4 4.72 -1.49 10.45
N ALA A 5 5.47 -2.42 11.04
CA ALA A 5 6.92 -2.51 10.80
C ALA A 5 7.27 -2.94 9.35
N ILE A 6 6.38 -3.71 8.72
CA ILE A 6 6.53 -4.16 7.33
C ILE A 6 6.20 -3.01 6.38
N ILE A 7 5.09 -2.32 6.64
CA ILE A 7 4.64 -1.17 5.86
C ILE A 7 5.67 -0.04 5.91
N GLU A 8 6.24 0.24 7.09
CA GLU A 8 7.31 1.22 7.25
C GLU A 8 8.54 0.87 6.42
N ARG A 9 8.89 -0.42 6.29
CA ARG A 9 10.01 -0.85 5.45
C ARG A 9 9.76 -0.57 3.97
N ILE A 10 8.58 -0.95 3.48
CA ILE A 10 8.17 -0.72 2.08
C ILE A 10 8.21 0.79 1.77
N GLN A 11 7.69 1.61 2.68
CA GLN A 11 7.73 3.07 2.55
C GLN A 11 9.16 3.59 2.40
N GLN A 12 10.08 3.18 3.28
CA GLN A 12 11.48 3.63 3.22
C GLN A 12 12.16 3.23 1.91
N ASP A 13 11.92 2.01 1.44
CA ASP A 13 12.51 1.49 0.20
C ASP A 13 11.96 2.23 -1.04
N CYS A 14 10.73 2.74 -0.97
CA CYS A 14 10.10 3.55 -2.03
C CYS A 14 10.37 5.06 -1.91
N GLY A 15 11.19 5.50 -0.95
CA GLY A 15 11.53 6.92 -0.76
C GLY A 15 10.65 7.69 0.23
N GLY A 16 9.82 6.98 1.00
CA GLY A 16 9.09 7.48 2.16
C GLY A 16 7.58 7.41 2.03
N TYR A 17 6.89 7.88 3.09
CA TYR A 17 5.43 7.81 3.22
C TYR A 17 4.65 8.51 2.11
N TRP A 18 5.21 9.57 1.51
CA TRP A 18 4.57 10.37 0.46
C TRP A 18 4.97 9.95 -0.96
N SER A 19 5.86 8.97 -1.08
CA SER A 19 6.19 8.37 -2.37
C SER A 19 5.14 7.33 -2.77
N GLU A 20 5.35 6.72 -3.93
CA GLU A 20 4.54 5.61 -4.42
C GLU A 20 5.44 4.44 -4.82
N HIS A 21 4.85 3.25 -4.82
CA HIS A 21 5.50 2.04 -5.32
C HIS A 21 5.37 1.98 -6.85
N ALA A 22 6.46 1.63 -7.53
CA ALA A 22 6.53 1.65 -9.00
C ALA A 22 5.48 0.75 -9.69
N GLU A 23 5.20 -0.41 -9.11
CA GLU A 23 4.21 -1.37 -9.63
C GLU A 23 2.79 -1.16 -9.08
N PHE A 24 2.63 -0.33 -8.05
CA PHE A 24 1.35 -0.08 -7.38
C PHE A 24 1.14 1.44 -7.28
N PRO A 25 0.89 2.14 -8.39
CA PRO A 25 0.80 3.59 -8.41
C PRO A 25 -0.41 4.08 -7.60
N LEU A 26 -0.32 5.30 -7.06
CA LEU A 26 -1.39 5.85 -6.20
C LEU A 26 -2.74 5.93 -6.93
N LYS A 27 -2.71 6.13 -8.25
CA LYS A 27 -3.90 6.21 -9.10
C LYS A 27 -4.71 4.90 -9.11
N ASP A 28 -4.06 3.75 -9.06
CA ASP A 28 -4.75 2.45 -9.08
C ASP A 28 -5.46 2.23 -7.74
N TRP A 29 -4.80 2.56 -6.62
CA TRP A 29 -5.44 2.58 -5.31
C TRP A 29 -6.65 3.53 -5.26
N GLN A 30 -6.54 4.72 -5.85
CA GLN A 30 -7.67 5.66 -5.92
C GLN A 30 -8.85 5.09 -6.70
N ALA A 31 -8.60 4.33 -7.77
CA ALA A 31 -9.65 3.64 -8.53
C ALA A 31 -10.33 2.57 -7.66
N GLU A 32 -9.55 1.75 -6.96
CA GLU A 32 -10.08 0.72 -6.05
C GLU A 32 -10.93 1.32 -4.91
N VAL A 33 -10.57 2.49 -4.40
CA VAL A 33 -11.38 3.22 -3.41
C VAL A 33 -12.66 3.76 -4.04
N ALA A 34 -12.58 4.31 -5.26
CA ALA A 34 -13.74 4.86 -5.96
C ALA A 34 -14.77 3.78 -6.33
N ASP A 35 -14.30 2.57 -6.64
CA ASP A 35 -15.12 1.42 -6.97
C ASP A 35 -15.61 0.64 -5.72
N ASP A 36 -15.31 1.12 -4.50
CA ASP A 36 -15.57 0.47 -3.19
C ASP A 36 -14.93 -0.92 -3.04
N ASN A 37 -13.91 -1.24 -3.86
CA ASN A 37 -13.13 -2.49 -3.78
C ASN A 37 -12.18 -2.49 -2.57
N THR A 38 -11.78 -1.31 -2.07
CA THR A 38 -10.90 -1.20 -0.92
C THR A 38 -11.25 -0.03 0.00
N ARG A 39 -11.02 -0.21 1.30
CA ARG A 39 -11.18 0.83 2.35
C ARG A 39 -9.93 1.03 3.18
N VAL A 40 -8.83 0.37 2.82
CA VAL A 40 -7.57 0.43 3.57
C VAL A 40 -6.69 1.58 3.05
N ALA A 41 -5.70 1.98 3.85
CA ALA A 41 -4.75 2.99 3.42
C ALA A 41 -3.90 2.50 2.25
N TYR A 42 -3.39 3.43 1.44
CA TYR A 42 -2.56 3.12 0.26
C TYR A 42 -1.46 2.10 0.54
N TRP A 43 -0.67 2.30 1.60
CA TRP A 43 0.44 1.39 1.89
C TRP A 43 0.02 0.01 2.40
N GLU A 44 -1.17 -0.11 3.01
CA GLU A 44 -1.76 -1.41 3.35
C GLU A 44 -2.20 -2.13 2.07
N TRP A 45 -2.81 -1.40 1.14
CA TRP A 45 -3.17 -1.93 -0.18
C TRP A 45 -1.94 -2.40 -0.97
N VAL A 46 -0.85 -1.63 -0.98
CA VAL A 46 0.43 -2.05 -1.59
C VAL A 46 0.97 -3.30 -0.90
N ALA A 47 1.01 -3.34 0.43
CA ALA A 47 1.53 -4.49 1.17
C ALA A 47 0.72 -5.78 0.90
N ALA A 48 -0.59 -5.65 0.68
CA ALA A 48 -1.45 -6.76 0.30
C ALA A 48 -1.25 -7.20 -1.15
N GLY A 49 -1.10 -6.25 -2.07
CA GLY A 49 -0.74 -6.54 -3.47
C GLY A 49 0.61 -7.27 -3.60
N LEU A 50 1.53 -7.00 -2.68
CA LEU A 50 2.82 -7.70 -2.56
C LEU A 50 2.72 -9.05 -1.81
N GLY A 51 1.55 -9.43 -1.29
CA GLY A 51 1.32 -10.66 -0.55
C GLY A 51 1.99 -10.70 0.83
N VAL A 52 2.35 -9.54 1.38
CA VAL A 52 3.05 -9.44 2.67
C VAL A 52 2.08 -9.34 3.84
N ILE A 53 0.84 -8.92 3.59
CA ILE A 53 -0.27 -8.95 4.53
C ILE A 53 -1.54 -9.46 3.83
N GLU A 54 -2.49 -9.99 4.60
CA GLU A 54 -3.85 -10.29 4.13
C GLU A 54 -4.81 -9.22 4.64
N LEU A 55 -5.71 -8.75 3.75
CA LEU A 55 -6.71 -7.69 4.01
C LEU A 55 -8.12 -8.24 4.19
#